data_AF-A0A7S2LIG3-F1
#
_entry.id   AF-A0A7S2LIG3-F1
#
_cell.length_a   1.000
_cell.length_b   1.000
_cell.length_c   1.000
_cell.angle_alpha   90.00
_cell.angle_beta   90.00
_cell.angle_gamma   90.00
#
_symmetry.space_group_name_H-M   'P 1'
#
loop_
_entity.id
_entity.type
_entity.pdbx_description
1 polymer ?
#
loop_
_entity_poly.entity_id
_entity_poly.type
_entity_poly.pdbx_seq_one_letter_code
_entity_poly.pdbx_strand_id
1 'polypeptide(L)'
;DGMQPEDGVWIYFGSQSGTAEGFAKELEQEARESGVEARAVDFEGFDPARFCKHKVVVLVVATYGEGDPTDNAVDFFKWLKSDDVKPGILSGVHFTVMGLGNRQYANFNSCGKQADEWLEKHGGTRVHDIGLGDDDKNIEDDFEQWKSSGLWAALRTACGEAAGPADSSLVALCPAAEDAEACFPLRADIQVDAARLAVDPLVQRGGDNVVGKWYFQARQATVVGVRELRQKPDIAAGRSSKHLDLDVAAGPAIEWRTADNLEILPSNPDETVEWFASRLGVHSELDRSMAFVRAHGVERQIKAPFPAPCTVREALALYCDLCQAPSRSVAKRFVPFIQDEAHRAAFASLVEDRPAYQSLIGEGVRLTFRELFELFLPSAVIDFGVFLQLCPRQKNRPYTIASPPPEDGT
;
A
#
# COMPACT_ATOMS: atom_id res chain seq x y z
N ASP A 1 22.20 -3.43 -9.90
CA ASP A 1 21.47 -4.39 -9.04
C ASP A 1 21.33 -5.72 -9.73
N GLY A 2 21.97 -6.74 -9.15
CA GLY A 2 22.38 -7.99 -9.78
C GLY A 2 21.65 -9.24 -9.32
N MET A 3 20.34 -9.16 -9.08
CA MET A 3 19.51 -10.36 -8.94
C MET A 3 19.23 -10.92 -10.34
N GLN A 4 19.78 -12.09 -10.65
CA GLN A 4 19.37 -12.84 -11.84
C GLN A 4 17.87 -13.17 -11.69
N PRO A 5 17.05 -13.12 -12.76
CA PRO A 5 15.60 -13.37 -12.67
C PRO A 5 15.21 -14.72 -12.01
N GLU A 6 16.16 -15.63 -11.89
CA GLU A 6 16.02 -17.04 -11.56
C GLU A 6 16.38 -17.39 -10.10
N ASP A 7 17.05 -16.50 -9.37
CA ASP A 7 17.52 -16.77 -8.00
C ASP A 7 16.88 -15.77 -7.02
N GLY A 8 16.08 -16.28 -6.08
CA GLY A 8 15.36 -15.50 -5.05
C GLY A 8 13.84 -15.68 -5.03
N VAL A 9 13.19 -15.04 -4.07
CA VAL A 9 11.73 -15.12 -3.86
C VAL A 9 11.02 -13.96 -4.57
N TRP A 10 10.14 -14.29 -5.51
CA TRP A 10 9.37 -13.31 -6.26
C TRP A 10 7.96 -13.18 -5.70
N ILE A 11 7.62 -12.03 -5.13
CA ILE A 11 6.35 -11.80 -4.43
C ILE A 11 5.43 -10.98 -5.33
N TYR A 12 4.52 -11.65 -6.04
CA TYR A 12 3.56 -10.99 -6.93
C TYR A 12 2.32 -10.56 -6.17
N PHE A 13 1.82 -9.33 -6.42
CA PHE A 13 0.61 -8.84 -5.77
C PHE A 13 -0.49 -8.41 -6.75
N GLY A 14 -1.72 -8.84 -6.46
CA GLY A 14 -2.95 -8.37 -7.10
C GLY A 14 -3.73 -7.48 -6.13
N SER A 15 -3.77 -6.17 -6.37
CA SER A 15 -4.30 -5.20 -5.40
C SER A 15 -5.16 -4.12 -6.05
N GLN A 16 -6.35 -3.89 -5.49
CA GLN A 16 -7.19 -2.76 -5.86
C GLN A 16 -6.91 -1.56 -4.93
N SER A 17 -6.99 -1.76 -3.61
CA SER A 17 -6.91 -0.70 -2.60
C SER A 17 -5.54 -0.57 -1.90
N GLY A 18 -4.54 -1.32 -2.36
CA GLY A 18 -3.17 -1.32 -1.83
C GLY A 18 -2.89 -2.30 -0.69
N THR A 19 -3.89 -3.01 -0.14
CA THR A 19 -3.67 -3.96 0.98
C THR A 19 -2.71 -5.10 0.61
N ALA A 20 -3.00 -5.80 -0.49
CA ALA A 20 -2.15 -6.89 -0.99
C ALA A 20 -0.72 -6.42 -1.34
N GLU A 21 -0.58 -5.19 -1.87
CA GLU A 21 0.73 -4.60 -2.11
C GLU A 21 1.49 -4.33 -0.80
N GLY A 22 0.80 -3.80 0.22
CA GLY A 22 1.38 -3.56 1.54
C GLY A 22 1.95 -4.85 2.14
N PHE A 23 1.18 -5.93 2.11
CA PHE A 23 1.63 -7.25 2.56
C PHE A 23 2.80 -7.80 1.74
N ALA A 24 2.80 -7.63 0.41
CA ALA A 24 3.91 -8.06 -0.42
C ALA A 24 5.22 -7.29 -0.12
N LYS A 25 5.14 -5.98 0.11
CA LYS A 25 6.27 -5.14 0.52
C LYS A 25 6.78 -5.50 1.93
N GLU A 26 5.87 -5.86 2.83
CA GLU A 26 6.23 -6.35 4.16
C GLU A 26 7.02 -7.66 4.09
N LEU A 27 6.57 -8.62 3.26
CA LEU A 27 7.31 -9.86 3.00
C LEU A 27 8.69 -9.58 2.38
N GLU A 28 8.79 -8.66 1.41
CA GLU A 28 10.08 -8.30 0.81
C GLU A 28 11.06 -7.75 1.86
N GLN A 29 10.57 -6.89 2.77
CA GLN A 29 11.38 -6.35 3.85
C GLN A 29 11.84 -7.44 4.84
N GLU A 30 10.91 -8.28 5.32
CA GLU A 30 11.22 -9.36 6.26
C GLU A 30 12.19 -10.41 5.67
N ALA A 31 12.05 -10.72 4.38
CA ALA A 31 12.98 -11.59 3.67
C ALA A 31 14.41 -11.01 3.72
N ARG A 32 14.55 -9.71 3.43
CA ARG A 32 15.83 -9.02 3.45
C ARG A 32 16.45 -8.99 4.84
N GLU A 33 15.64 -8.76 5.88
CA GLU A 33 16.08 -8.82 7.28
C GLU A 33 16.53 -10.24 7.68
N SER A 34 15.96 -11.26 7.06
CA SER A 34 16.31 -12.68 7.24
C SER A 34 17.44 -13.18 6.33
N GLY A 35 18.03 -12.31 5.50
CA GLY A 35 19.09 -12.67 4.55
C GLY A 35 18.62 -13.39 3.29
N VAL A 36 17.30 -13.48 3.04
CA VAL A 36 16.71 -14.06 1.83
C VAL A 36 16.54 -12.96 0.78
N GLU A 37 17.08 -13.17 -0.42
CA GLU A 37 16.83 -12.24 -1.53
C GLU A 37 15.38 -12.38 -2.00
N ALA A 38 14.59 -11.31 -1.85
CA ALA A 38 13.21 -11.26 -2.30
C ALA A 38 12.90 -9.94 -3.02
N ARG A 39 11.82 -9.95 -3.81
CA ARG A 39 11.34 -8.76 -4.52
C ARG A 39 9.83 -8.76 -4.66
N ALA A 40 9.18 -7.66 -4.25
CA ALA A 40 7.77 -7.43 -4.55
C ALA A 40 7.58 -6.95 -6.00
N VAL A 41 6.60 -7.52 -6.69
CA VAL A 41 6.32 -7.26 -8.11
C VAL A 41 4.83 -7.08 -8.33
N ASP A 42 4.49 -5.98 -9.01
CA ASP A 42 3.14 -5.72 -9.47
C ASP A 42 2.80 -6.64 -10.65
N PHE A 43 1.58 -7.18 -10.68
CA PHE A 43 1.10 -7.91 -11.86
C PHE A 43 0.88 -7.04 -13.09
N GLU A 44 0.82 -5.71 -12.95
CA GLU A 44 0.72 -4.82 -14.11
C GLU A 44 1.88 -5.05 -15.08
N GLY A 45 1.54 -5.31 -16.35
CA GLY A 45 2.53 -5.67 -17.38
C GLY A 45 3.07 -7.11 -17.24
N PHE A 46 2.26 -8.02 -16.68
CA PHE A 46 2.59 -9.43 -16.51
C PHE A 46 3.18 -10.08 -17.77
N ASP A 47 4.32 -10.77 -17.59
CA ASP A 47 5.01 -11.52 -18.64
C ASP A 47 5.11 -13.01 -18.26
N PRO A 48 4.36 -13.91 -18.93
CA PRO A 48 4.42 -15.35 -18.69
C PRO A 48 5.83 -15.94 -18.83
N ALA A 49 6.61 -15.47 -19.80
CA ALA A 49 7.93 -16.02 -20.09
C ALA A 49 8.94 -15.71 -18.99
N ARG A 50 8.76 -14.57 -18.32
CA ARG A 50 9.52 -14.21 -17.12
C ARG A 50 9.02 -15.01 -15.90
N PHE A 51 7.72 -15.08 -15.71
CA PHE A 51 7.11 -15.76 -14.57
C PHE A 51 7.56 -17.23 -14.46
N CYS A 52 7.55 -17.96 -15.58
CA CYS A 52 7.92 -19.38 -15.63
C CYS A 52 9.41 -19.65 -15.36
N LYS A 53 10.27 -18.61 -15.30
CA LYS A 53 11.71 -18.75 -14.99
C LYS A 53 12.00 -18.61 -13.50
N HIS A 54 11.04 -18.14 -12.70
CA HIS A 54 11.23 -17.98 -11.26
C HIS A 54 11.21 -19.34 -10.57
N LYS A 55 12.17 -19.61 -9.69
CA LYS A 55 12.18 -20.83 -8.88
C LYS A 55 11.18 -20.78 -7.72
N VAL A 56 11.07 -19.64 -7.05
CA VAL A 56 10.18 -19.47 -5.89
C VAL A 56 9.28 -18.25 -6.08
N VAL A 57 7.98 -18.46 -5.99
CA VAL A 57 6.96 -17.42 -6.19
C VAL A 57 5.99 -17.39 -5.02
N VAL A 58 5.76 -16.20 -4.46
CA VAL A 58 4.68 -15.95 -3.49
C VAL A 58 3.63 -15.09 -4.16
N LEU A 59 2.36 -15.46 -4.04
CA LEU A 59 1.25 -14.67 -4.53
C LEU A 59 0.49 -14.03 -3.39
N VAL A 60 0.24 -12.73 -3.46
CA VAL A 60 -0.62 -12.01 -2.53
C VAL A 60 -1.75 -11.37 -3.32
N VAL A 61 -2.91 -12.02 -3.38
CA VAL A 61 -3.97 -11.68 -4.36
C VAL A 61 -5.30 -11.37 -3.68
N ALA A 62 -5.82 -10.17 -3.94
CA ALA A 62 -7.16 -9.79 -3.52
C ALA A 62 -8.23 -10.25 -4.53
N THR A 63 -9.40 -10.56 -3.98
CA THR A 63 -10.61 -10.85 -4.74
C THR A 63 -11.49 -9.60 -4.76
N TYR A 64 -12.01 -9.22 -5.93
CA TYR A 64 -12.85 -8.04 -6.12
C TYR A 64 -14.19 -8.39 -6.77
N GLY A 65 -15.20 -7.54 -6.59
CA GLY A 65 -16.54 -7.71 -7.18
C GLY A 65 -17.17 -9.08 -6.91
N GLU A 66 -17.61 -9.75 -7.97
CA GLU A 66 -18.29 -11.05 -7.92
C GLU A 66 -17.30 -12.22 -7.95
N GLY A 67 -16.14 -12.08 -7.30
CA GLY A 67 -15.09 -13.10 -7.29
C GLY A 67 -14.06 -12.97 -8.41
N ASP A 68 -13.96 -11.80 -9.01
CA ASP A 68 -13.06 -11.44 -10.09
C ASP A 68 -11.68 -10.99 -9.57
N PRO A 69 -10.63 -11.08 -10.42
CA PRO A 69 -9.31 -10.56 -10.06
C PRO A 69 -9.32 -9.03 -10.01
N THR A 70 -8.39 -8.48 -9.23
CA THR A 70 -8.04 -7.05 -9.27
C THR A 70 -7.53 -6.63 -10.66
N ASP A 71 -7.69 -5.34 -11.00
CA ASP A 71 -7.40 -4.83 -12.35
C ASP A 71 -5.96 -5.13 -12.79
N ASN A 72 -5.00 -4.98 -11.88
CA ASN A 72 -3.59 -5.23 -12.17
C ASN A 72 -3.26 -6.72 -12.40
N ALA A 73 -4.11 -7.65 -11.94
CA ALA A 73 -3.89 -9.10 -12.03
C ALA A 73 -4.70 -9.78 -13.15
N VAL A 74 -5.56 -9.05 -13.87
CA VAL A 74 -6.46 -9.61 -14.89
C VAL A 74 -5.71 -10.46 -15.93
N ASP A 75 -4.59 -9.97 -16.46
CA ASP A 75 -3.85 -10.66 -17.52
C ASP A 75 -3.15 -11.94 -17.04
N PHE A 76 -2.74 -11.97 -15.76
CA PHE A 76 -2.22 -13.19 -15.13
C PHE A 76 -3.30 -14.27 -15.02
N PHE A 77 -4.50 -13.92 -14.54
CA PHE A 77 -5.60 -14.88 -14.43
C PHE A 77 -6.11 -15.34 -15.80
N LYS A 78 -6.15 -14.45 -16.81
CA LYS A 78 -6.43 -14.84 -18.20
C LYS A 78 -5.42 -15.84 -18.72
N TRP A 79 -4.13 -15.60 -18.46
CA TRP A 79 -3.07 -16.52 -18.85
C TRP A 79 -3.23 -17.87 -18.17
N LEU A 80 -3.38 -17.93 -16.84
CA LEU A 80 -3.56 -19.20 -16.10
C LEU A 80 -4.78 -20.01 -16.59
N LYS A 81 -5.84 -19.33 -17.01
CA LYS A 81 -7.06 -19.95 -17.53
C LYS A 81 -6.94 -20.40 -18.99
N SER A 82 -5.96 -19.89 -19.73
CA SER A 82 -5.81 -20.18 -21.16
C SER A 82 -5.49 -21.65 -21.43
N ASP A 83 -6.14 -22.21 -22.45
CA ASP A 83 -5.87 -23.57 -22.93
C ASP A 83 -4.48 -23.70 -23.60
N ASP A 84 -3.84 -22.56 -23.93
CA ASP A 84 -2.49 -22.52 -24.51
C ASP A 84 -1.37 -22.73 -23.47
N VAL A 85 -1.72 -22.75 -22.18
CA VAL A 85 -0.76 -23.05 -21.11
C VAL A 85 -0.42 -24.53 -21.16
N LYS A 86 0.80 -24.82 -21.61
CA LYS A 86 1.30 -26.20 -21.71
C LYS A 86 1.29 -26.84 -20.31
N PRO A 87 0.77 -28.07 -20.16
CA PRO A 87 0.90 -28.81 -18.91
C PRO A 87 2.37 -28.92 -18.50
N GLY A 88 2.67 -28.62 -17.24
CA GLY A 88 4.03 -28.66 -16.72
C GLY A 88 4.88 -27.43 -17.06
N ILE A 89 4.33 -26.37 -17.64
CA ILE A 89 5.10 -25.13 -17.89
C ILE A 89 5.67 -24.52 -16.60
N LEU A 90 5.06 -24.82 -15.44
CA LEU A 90 5.50 -24.40 -14.12
C LEU A 90 6.31 -25.48 -13.39
N SER A 91 6.77 -26.53 -14.09
CA SER A 91 7.66 -27.52 -13.50
C SER A 91 8.95 -26.86 -13.01
N GLY A 92 9.21 -26.99 -11.71
CA GLY A 92 10.34 -26.35 -11.03
C GLY A 92 10.00 -25.01 -10.37
N VAL A 93 8.78 -24.49 -10.56
CA VAL A 93 8.28 -23.33 -9.80
C VAL A 93 7.69 -23.81 -8.49
N HIS A 94 8.29 -23.40 -7.39
CA HIS A 94 7.79 -23.55 -6.03
C HIS A 94 6.92 -22.35 -5.68
N PHE A 95 5.72 -22.58 -5.12
CA PHE A 95 4.81 -21.49 -4.84
C PHE A 95 4.01 -21.61 -3.56
N THR A 96 3.47 -20.48 -3.11
CA THR A 96 2.40 -20.41 -2.10
C THR A 96 1.56 -19.15 -2.34
N VAL A 97 0.34 -19.12 -1.80
CA VAL A 97 -0.64 -18.06 -2.05
C VAL A 97 -1.20 -17.54 -0.72
N MET A 98 -1.27 -16.22 -0.60
CA MET A 98 -2.08 -15.51 0.38
C MET A 98 -3.24 -14.86 -0.37
N GLY A 99 -4.45 -15.38 -0.17
CA GLY A 99 -5.68 -14.77 -0.64
C GLY A 99 -6.16 -13.68 0.31
N LEU A 100 -6.61 -12.57 -0.24
CA LEU A 100 -7.34 -11.53 0.48
C LEU A 100 -8.79 -11.52 0.02
N GLY A 101 -9.73 -11.74 0.94
CA GLY A 101 -11.15 -11.75 0.66
C GLY A 101 -11.96 -11.28 1.86
N ASN A 102 -13.28 -11.37 1.74
CA ASN A 102 -14.21 -10.96 2.79
C ASN A 102 -15.40 -11.94 2.80
N ARG A 103 -15.69 -12.56 3.95
CA ARG A 103 -16.74 -13.58 4.09
C ARG A 103 -18.16 -13.05 3.90
N GLN A 104 -18.38 -11.74 3.92
CA GLN A 104 -19.67 -11.14 3.57
C GLN A 104 -20.01 -11.32 2.08
N TYR A 105 -19.01 -11.58 1.23
CA TYR A 105 -19.21 -11.85 -0.20
C TYR A 105 -19.34 -13.35 -0.47
N ALA A 106 -20.20 -13.71 -1.41
CA ALA A 106 -20.45 -15.12 -1.76
C ALA A 106 -19.18 -15.85 -2.22
N ASN A 107 -18.33 -15.16 -2.98
CA ASN A 107 -17.11 -15.71 -3.57
C ASN A 107 -15.87 -15.43 -2.72
N PHE A 108 -15.93 -15.79 -1.42
CA PHE A 108 -14.84 -15.60 -0.47
C PHE A 108 -13.52 -16.20 -0.98
N ASN A 109 -12.51 -15.34 -1.18
CA ASN A 109 -11.15 -15.70 -1.62
C ASN A 109 -11.09 -16.48 -2.95
N SER A 110 -12.05 -16.29 -3.86
CA SER A 110 -12.10 -17.04 -5.12
C SER A 110 -10.82 -16.89 -5.94
N CYS A 111 -10.20 -15.71 -6.00
CA CYS A 111 -8.98 -15.50 -6.77
C CYS A 111 -7.77 -16.19 -6.14
N GLY A 112 -7.62 -16.14 -4.82
CA GLY A 112 -6.57 -16.86 -4.11
C GLY A 112 -6.67 -18.37 -4.31
N LYS A 113 -7.87 -18.93 -4.16
CA LYS A 113 -8.14 -20.36 -4.38
C LYS A 113 -7.87 -20.78 -5.83
N GLN A 114 -8.36 -20.01 -6.81
CA GLN A 114 -8.13 -20.30 -8.22
C GLN A 114 -6.65 -20.26 -8.59
N ALA A 115 -5.91 -19.25 -8.12
CA ALA A 115 -4.48 -19.16 -8.39
C ALA A 115 -3.71 -20.36 -7.82
N ASP A 116 -4.01 -20.73 -6.57
CA ASP A 116 -3.39 -21.87 -5.89
C ASP A 116 -3.66 -23.20 -6.64
N GLU A 117 -4.92 -23.46 -7.01
CA GLU A 117 -5.31 -24.66 -7.75
C GLU A 117 -4.69 -24.69 -9.16
N TRP A 118 -4.69 -23.57 -9.88
CA TRP A 118 -4.21 -23.53 -11.27
C TRP A 118 -2.69 -23.57 -11.38
N LEU A 119 -1.95 -22.98 -10.44
CA LEU A 119 -0.50 -23.12 -10.41
C LEU A 119 -0.07 -24.59 -10.21
N GLU A 120 -0.73 -25.30 -9.30
CA GLU A 120 -0.49 -26.74 -9.10
C GLU A 120 -0.88 -27.56 -10.33
N LYS A 121 -2.06 -27.28 -10.92
CA LYS A 121 -2.53 -27.92 -12.16
C LYS A 121 -1.53 -27.78 -13.31
N HIS A 122 -0.84 -26.65 -13.40
CA HIS A 122 0.15 -26.36 -14.44
C HIS A 122 1.57 -26.83 -14.09
N GLY A 123 1.74 -27.58 -12.99
CA GLY A 123 2.96 -28.28 -12.61
C GLY A 123 3.83 -27.57 -11.57
N GLY A 124 3.34 -26.49 -10.96
CA GLY A 124 3.99 -25.84 -9.83
C GLY A 124 3.93 -26.72 -8.57
N THR A 125 4.90 -26.55 -7.67
CA THR A 125 4.96 -27.26 -6.40
C THR A 125 4.56 -26.33 -5.26
N ARG A 126 3.42 -26.62 -4.60
CA ARG A 126 3.03 -25.87 -3.39
C ARG A 126 4.01 -26.18 -2.25
N VAL A 127 4.63 -25.15 -1.69
CA VAL A 127 5.63 -25.30 -0.59
C VAL A 127 5.09 -24.93 0.78
N HIS A 128 4.00 -24.18 0.83
CA HIS A 128 3.30 -23.80 2.05
C HIS A 128 1.81 -23.68 1.75
N ASP A 129 0.98 -24.00 2.74
CA ASP A 129 -0.47 -23.94 2.60
C ASP A 129 -0.96 -22.53 2.25
N ILE A 130 -2.06 -22.49 1.50
CA ILE A 130 -2.73 -21.24 1.14
C ILE A 130 -3.24 -20.51 2.40
N GLY A 131 -2.94 -19.21 2.49
CA GLY A 131 -3.54 -18.31 3.46
C GLY A 131 -4.85 -17.73 2.93
N LEU A 132 -5.87 -17.63 3.78
CA LEU A 132 -7.19 -17.11 3.42
C LEU A 132 -7.59 -15.98 4.37
N GLY A 133 -7.16 -14.76 4.06
CA GLY A 133 -7.46 -13.58 4.86
C GLY A 133 -8.91 -13.12 4.73
N ASP A 134 -9.48 -12.66 5.85
CA ASP A 134 -10.87 -12.21 5.97
C ASP A 134 -10.98 -10.76 6.47
N ASP A 135 -11.23 -9.84 5.52
CA ASP A 135 -11.41 -8.41 5.77
C ASP A 135 -12.71 -8.08 6.54
N ASP A 136 -13.64 -9.04 6.69
CA ASP A 136 -14.78 -8.90 7.61
C ASP A 136 -14.34 -8.85 9.08
N LYS A 137 -13.17 -9.40 9.39
CA LYS A 137 -12.63 -9.49 10.75
C LYS A 137 -11.34 -8.69 10.89
N ASN A 138 -10.22 -9.33 10.61
CA ASN A 138 -8.89 -8.75 10.74
C ASN A 138 -7.94 -9.48 9.79
N ILE A 139 -7.82 -8.92 8.59
CA ILE A 139 -7.03 -9.52 7.53
C ILE A 139 -5.53 -9.47 7.83
N GLU A 140 -5.08 -8.47 8.60
CA GLU A 140 -3.71 -8.34 9.08
C GLU A 140 -3.34 -9.49 10.02
N ASP A 141 -4.24 -9.85 10.96
CA ASP A 141 -4.00 -10.98 11.86
C ASP A 141 -3.97 -12.31 11.12
N ASP A 142 -4.82 -12.49 10.10
CA ASP A 142 -4.80 -13.69 9.25
C ASP A 142 -3.50 -13.79 8.45
N PHE A 143 -3.03 -12.67 7.90
CA PHE A 143 -1.74 -12.59 7.20
C PHE A 143 -0.57 -12.94 8.12
N GLU A 144 -0.54 -12.39 9.33
CA GLU A 144 0.48 -12.69 10.32
C GLU A 144 0.47 -14.16 10.75
N GLN A 145 -0.72 -14.76 10.96
CA GLN A 145 -0.84 -16.18 11.26
C GLN A 145 -0.28 -17.05 10.13
N TRP A 146 -0.59 -16.70 8.88
CA TRP A 146 -0.06 -17.40 7.71
C TRP A 146 1.46 -17.26 7.57
N LYS A 147 2.04 -16.10 7.90
CA LYS A 147 3.51 -15.93 7.96
C LYS A 147 4.12 -16.81 9.06
N SER A 148 3.54 -16.77 10.26
CA SER A 148 4.04 -17.49 11.44
C SER A 148 3.80 -19.00 11.40
N SER A 149 3.00 -19.53 10.47
CA SER A 149 2.76 -20.97 10.34
C SER A 149 3.90 -21.76 9.67
N GLY A 150 5.04 -21.11 9.43
CA GLY A 150 6.24 -21.75 8.87
C GLY A 150 6.60 -21.32 7.45
N LEU A 151 5.98 -20.24 6.94
CA LEU A 151 6.24 -19.68 5.60
C LEU A 151 7.74 -19.54 5.30
N TRP A 152 8.49 -18.86 6.18
CA TRP A 152 9.91 -18.58 5.96
C TRP A 152 10.77 -19.84 5.92
N ALA A 153 10.43 -20.86 6.71
CA ALA A 153 11.13 -22.15 6.67
C ALA A 153 10.89 -22.89 5.34
N ALA A 154 9.65 -22.85 4.84
CA ALA A 154 9.29 -23.41 3.54
C ALA A 154 10.01 -22.69 2.39
N LEU A 155 10.03 -21.34 2.39
CA LEU A 155 10.68 -20.55 1.35
C LEU A 155 12.19 -20.77 1.29
N ARG A 156 12.88 -20.83 2.44
CA ARG A 156 14.34 -21.13 2.48
C ARG A 156 14.65 -22.51 1.92
N THR A 157 13.84 -23.50 2.28
CA THR A 157 13.97 -24.87 1.76
C THR A 157 13.79 -24.90 0.24
N ALA A 158 12.82 -24.15 -0.29
CA ALA A 158 12.57 -24.03 -1.73
C ALA A 158 13.68 -23.30 -2.49
N CYS A 159 14.35 -22.33 -1.84
CA CYS A 159 15.54 -21.65 -2.38
C CYS A 159 16.80 -22.54 -2.37
N GLY A 160 16.76 -23.72 -1.75
CA GLY A 160 17.91 -24.63 -1.62
C GLY A 160 18.88 -24.26 -0.49
N GLU A 161 18.45 -23.39 0.44
CA GLU A 161 19.22 -23.07 1.65
C GLU A 161 18.94 -24.12 2.74
N ALA A 162 19.98 -24.56 3.43
CA ALA A 162 19.82 -25.46 4.57
C ALA A 162 18.96 -24.76 5.64
N ALA A 163 18.02 -25.50 6.26
CA ALA A 163 17.19 -25.03 7.35
C ALA A 163 18.07 -24.53 8.52
N GLY A 164 18.40 -23.23 8.50
CA GLY A 164 18.94 -22.53 9.65
C GLY A 164 17.90 -22.52 10.77
N PRO A 165 18.31 -22.27 12.03
CA PRO A 165 17.40 -22.32 13.17
C PRO A 165 16.14 -21.49 12.90
N ALA A 166 14.99 -22.15 13.09
CA ALA A 166 13.68 -21.52 13.09
C ALA A 166 13.61 -20.47 14.20
N ASP A 167 12.93 -19.37 13.91
CA ASP A 167 12.54 -18.33 14.86
C ASP A 167 13.61 -17.90 15.86
N SER A 168 14.40 -16.92 15.45
CA SER A 168 14.62 -15.81 16.36
C SER A 168 14.06 -14.56 15.69
N SER A 169 12.81 -14.24 16.02
CA SER A 169 12.32 -12.87 16.07
C SER A 169 13.12 -12.11 17.14
N LEU A 170 14.42 -12.01 16.96
CA LEU A 170 15.23 -10.98 17.57
C LEU A 170 15.19 -9.85 16.56
N VAL A 171 14.11 -9.07 16.64
CA VAL A 171 14.17 -7.67 16.22
C VAL A 171 15.34 -7.11 17.01
N ALA A 172 16.51 -7.06 16.39
CA ALA A 172 17.60 -6.24 16.87
C ALA A 172 16.97 -4.86 17.03
N LEU A 173 16.97 -4.38 18.28
CA LEU A 173 16.58 -3.02 18.64
C LEU A 173 17.05 -2.10 17.51
N CYS A 174 16.08 -1.44 16.88
CA CYS A 174 16.29 -0.65 15.68
C CYS A 174 17.54 0.22 15.83
N PRO A 175 18.30 0.41 14.74
CA PRO A 175 19.51 1.21 14.79
C PRO A 175 19.14 2.67 15.11
N ALA A 176 20.14 3.51 15.42
CA ALA A 176 19.90 4.90 15.79
C ALA A 176 19.06 5.63 14.73
N ALA A 177 18.36 6.71 15.09
CA ALA A 177 17.48 7.42 14.16
C ALA A 177 18.15 7.74 12.80
N GLU A 178 19.45 8.07 12.81
CA GLU A 178 20.26 8.32 11.60
C GLU A 178 20.36 7.09 10.67
N ASP A 179 20.51 5.89 11.22
CA ASP A 179 20.56 4.65 10.46
C ASP A 179 19.18 4.29 9.88
N ALA A 180 18.10 4.60 10.62
CA ALA A 180 16.74 4.42 10.14
C ALA A 180 16.41 5.40 8.99
N GLU A 181 16.88 6.65 9.05
CA GLU A 181 16.75 7.62 7.95
C GLU A 181 17.51 7.16 6.70
N ALA A 182 18.68 6.52 6.86
CA ALA A 182 19.46 5.99 5.73
C ALA A 182 18.75 4.87 4.96
N CYS A 183 17.74 4.21 5.54
CA CYS A 183 16.90 3.24 4.84
C CYS A 183 15.95 3.88 3.82
N PHE A 184 15.74 5.19 3.87
CA PHE A 184 14.82 5.89 2.98
C PHE A 184 15.51 6.39 1.71
N PRO A 185 15.05 5.95 0.53
CA PRO A 185 15.73 6.24 -0.73
C PRO A 185 15.62 7.69 -1.20
N LEU A 186 14.69 8.47 -0.66
CA LEU A 186 14.38 9.82 -1.12
C LEU A 186 14.48 10.84 0.01
N ARG A 187 14.71 12.10 -0.37
CA ARG A 187 14.61 13.29 0.48
C ARG A 187 13.69 14.31 -0.19
N ALA A 188 13.11 15.19 0.59
CA ALA A 188 12.33 16.31 0.08
C ALA A 188 13.24 17.55 -0.10
N ASP A 189 13.41 17.99 -1.34
CA ASP A 189 13.97 19.31 -1.65
C ASP A 189 12.84 20.33 -1.59
N ILE A 190 12.93 21.31 -0.70
CA ILE A 190 11.92 22.37 -0.51
C ILE A 190 12.53 23.70 -0.95
N GLN A 191 11.86 24.37 -1.90
CA GLN A 191 12.33 25.61 -2.48
C GLN A 191 11.20 26.64 -2.55
N VAL A 192 11.58 27.92 -2.42
CA VAL A 192 10.64 29.05 -2.52
C VAL A 192 9.92 29.10 -3.86
N ASP A 193 10.61 28.70 -4.92
CA ASP A 193 10.08 28.68 -6.29
C ASP A 193 10.28 27.29 -6.89
N ALA A 194 9.24 26.76 -7.53
CA ALA A 194 9.28 25.51 -8.27
C ALA A 194 10.41 25.48 -9.32
N ALA A 195 10.76 26.64 -9.91
CA ALA A 195 11.84 26.74 -10.89
C ALA A 195 13.24 26.45 -10.30
N ARG A 196 13.39 26.47 -8.97
CA ARG A 196 14.65 26.19 -8.28
C ARG A 196 14.76 24.75 -7.78
N LEU A 197 13.69 23.97 -7.91
CA LEU A 197 13.69 22.57 -7.48
C LEU A 197 14.72 21.76 -8.26
N ALA A 198 15.45 20.93 -7.54
CA ALA A 198 16.33 19.96 -8.15
C ALA A 198 15.51 18.97 -9.00
N VAL A 199 15.95 18.78 -10.25
CA VAL A 199 15.41 17.73 -11.13
C VAL A 199 16.35 16.54 -11.08
N ASP A 200 15.95 15.48 -10.39
CA ASP A 200 16.71 14.23 -10.37
C ASP A 200 16.20 13.28 -11.48
N PRO A 201 17.00 13.01 -12.54
CA PRO A 201 16.56 12.21 -13.67
C PRO A 201 16.30 10.73 -13.32
N LEU A 202 16.78 10.26 -12.17
CA LEU A 202 16.57 8.89 -11.70
C LEU A 202 15.38 8.76 -10.74
N VAL A 203 14.69 9.88 -10.43
CA VAL A 203 13.41 9.87 -9.73
C VAL A 203 12.28 9.91 -10.76
N GLN A 204 11.59 8.79 -10.92
CA GLN A 204 10.54 8.62 -11.92
C GLN A 204 9.16 9.02 -11.41
N ARG A 205 8.33 9.54 -12.31
CA ARG A 205 6.90 9.76 -12.09
C ARG A 205 6.14 8.43 -12.26
N GLY A 206 5.01 8.30 -11.57
CA GLY A 206 4.10 7.16 -11.76
C GLY A 206 3.65 6.46 -10.49
N GLY A 207 4.06 6.93 -9.31
CA GLY A 207 3.69 6.33 -8.02
C GLY A 207 4.55 5.12 -7.69
N ASP A 208 5.03 5.05 -6.46
CA ASP A 208 5.76 3.88 -5.95
C ASP A 208 4.82 2.74 -5.52
N ASN A 209 3.51 3.00 -5.51
CA ASN A 209 2.48 2.08 -5.09
C ASN A 209 1.16 2.24 -5.88
N VAL A 210 0.27 1.26 -5.77
CA VAL A 210 -1.02 1.18 -6.49
C VAL A 210 -1.89 2.41 -6.19
N VAL A 211 -1.98 2.83 -4.92
CA VAL A 211 -2.72 4.02 -4.52
C VAL A 211 -2.08 5.29 -5.09
N GLY A 212 -0.75 5.31 -5.14
CA GLY A 212 0.09 6.37 -5.68
C GLY A 212 -0.20 6.63 -7.16
N LYS A 213 -0.48 5.58 -7.94
CA LYS A 213 -0.79 5.68 -9.38
C LYS A 213 -2.05 6.50 -9.65
N TRP A 214 -3.06 6.39 -8.79
CA TRP A 214 -4.33 7.10 -8.96
C TRP A 214 -4.15 8.61 -9.01
N TYR A 215 -3.25 9.17 -8.18
CA TYR A 215 -3.00 10.61 -8.19
C TYR A 215 -2.43 11.12 -9.53
N PHE A 216 -1.73 10.27 -10.30
CA PHE A 216 -1.21 10.63 -11.62
C PHE A 216 -2.28 10.54 -12.72
N GLN A 217 -3.35 9.77 -12.49
CA GLN A 217 -4.44 9.56 -13.44
C GLN A 217 -5.67 10.42 -13.12
N ALA A 218 -5.76 10.90 -11.88
CA ALA A 218 -6.87 11.69 -11.40
C ALA A 218 -7.02 13.02 -12.16
N ARG A 219 -8.27 13.45 -12.27
CA ARG A 219 -8.63 14.70 -12.93
C ARG A 219 -9.41 15.57 -11.97
N GLN A 220 -9.15 16.87 -12.03
CA GLN A 220 -9.93 17.83 -11.29
C GLN A 220 -11.29 18.05 -11.99
N ALA A 221 -12.37 17.89 -11.25
CA ALA A 221 -13.73 18.21 -11.68
C ALA A 221 -14.30 19.32 -10.79
N THR A 222 -15.18 20.15 -11.35
CA THR A 222 -15.81 21.23 -10.58
C THR A 222 -17.13 20.74 -10.00
N VAL A 223 -17.34 20.92 -8.70
CA VAL A 223 -18.66 20.69 -8.08
C VAL A 223 -19.57 21.85 -8.46
N VAL A 224 -20.57 21.60 -9.31
CA VAL A 224 -21.52 22.62 -9.79
C VAL A 224 -22.84 22.62 -9.00
N GLY A 225 -23.14 21.55 -8.28
CA GLY A 225 -24.34 21.45 -7.46
C GLY A 225 -24.09 20.64 -6.20
N VAL A 226 -24.66 21.11 -5.09
CA VAL A 226 -24.68 20.39 -3.81
C VAL A 226 -26.08 20.50 -3.21
N ARG A 227 -26.70 19.36 -2.91
CA ARG A 227 -28.04 19.31 -2.31
C ARG A 227 -28.06 18.34 -1.13
N GLU A 228 -28.63 18.74 0.00
CA GLU A 228 -28.92 17.82 1.10
C GLU A 228 -30.16 17.00 0.77
N LEU A 229 -30.06 15.68 0.88
CA LEU A 229 -31.12 14.74 0.56
C LEU A 229 -31.99 14.42 1.78
N ARG A 230 -31.46 14.57 3.00
CA ARG A 230 -32.23 14.31 4.21
C ARG A 230 -33.07 15.52 4.60
N GLN A 231 -34.33 15.27 4.95
CA GLN A 231 -35.24 16.32 5.44
C GLN A 231 -34.83 16.90 6.80
N LYS A 232 -34.17 16.10 7.63
CA LYS A 232 -33.66 16.48 8.96
C LYS A 232 -32.19 16.05 9.08
N PRO A 233 -31.27 16.82 8.49
CA PRO A 233 -29.85 16.50 8.56
C PRO A 233 -29.33 16.71 9.99
N ASP A 234 -28.43 15.84 10.41
CA ASP A 234 -27.69 15.96 11.66
C ASP A 234 -26.26 15.48 11.40
N ILE A 235 -25.39 16.44 11.11
CA ILE A 235 -24.00 16.19 10.72
C ILE A 235 -23.23 15.55 11.88
N ALA A 236 -23.45 16.03 13.11
CA ALA A 236 -22.76 15.52 14.30
C ALA A 236 -23.10 14.06 14.59
N ALA A 237 -24.35 13.64 14.31
CA ALA A 237 -24.75 12.25 14.43
C ALA A 237 -24.49 11.41 13.16
N GLY A 238 -23.76 11.93 12.17
CA GLY A 238 -23.48 11.21 10.91
C GLY A 238 -24.71 11.00 10.01
N ARG A 239 -25.78 11.78 10.22
CA ARG A 239 -27.05 11.69 9.47
C ARG A 239 -27.16 12.84 8.47
N SER A 240 -26.23 12.92 7.53
CA SER A 240 -26.30 13.81 6.35
C SER A 240 -26.06 12.97 5.10
N SER A 241 -26.75 13.28 4.00
CA SER A 241 -26.53 12.60 2.72
C SER A 241 -26.64 13.65 1.62
N LYS A 242 -25.55 13.87 0.88
CA LYS A 242 -25.49 14.93 -0.12
C LYS A 242 -25.53 14.35 -1.53
N HIS A 243 -26.29 15.00 -2.40
CA HIS A 243 -26.19 14.86 -3.84
C HIS A 243 -25.19 15.88 -4.35
N LEU A 244 -24.24 15.43 -5.16
CA LEU A 244 -23.21 16.24 -5.80
C LEU A 244 -23.38 16.17 -7.31
N ASP A 245 -23.45 17.32 -7.97
CA ASP A 245 -23.37 17.43 -9.42
C ASP A 245 -21.95 17.90 -9.80
N LEU A 246 -21.25 17.12 -10.62
CA LEU A 246 -19.88 17.38 -11.03
C LEU A 246 -19.83 17.74 -12.52
N ASP A 247 -19.20 18.86 -12.84
CA ASP A 247 -18.89 19.22 -14.21
C ASP A 247 -17.59 18.54 -14.64
N VAL A 248 -17.76 17.66 -15.63
CA VAL A 248 -16.70 16.89 -16.28
C VAL A 248 -16.42 17.34 -17.72
N ALA A 249 -17.13 18.36 -18.22
CA ALA A 249 -17.05 18.82 -19.61
C ALA A 249 -15.75 19.58 -19.92
N ALA A 250 -15.12 20.19 -18.92
CA ALA A 250 -13.85 20.89 -19.07
C ALA A 250 -12.64 19.93 -19.27
N GLY A 251 -12.83 18.62 -19.10
CA GLY A 251 -11.81 17.60 -19.30
C GLY A 251 -11.95 16.83 -20.62
N PRO A 252 -11.00 15.93 -20.95
CA PRO A 252 -11.18 14.96 -22.03
C PRO A 252 -12.44 14.12 -21.75
N ALA A 253 -13.18 13.74 -22.79
CA ALA A 253 -14.42 12.95 -22.68
C ALA A 253 -14.27 11.82 -21.66
N ILE A 254 -15.04 11.91 -20.56
CA ILE A 254 -15.13 10.86 -19.55
C ILE A 254 -16.36 10.03 -19.93
N GLU A 255 -16.13 8.76 -20.23
CA GLU A 255 -17.18 7.79 -20.49
C GLU A 255 -17.44 7.00 -19.21
N TRP A 256 -18.70 6.76 -18.91
CA TRP A 256 -19.12 5.85 -17.84
C TRP A 256 -20.38 5.11 -18.26
N ARG A 257 -20.71 4.04 -17.57
CA ARG A 257 -21.97 3.29 -17.68
C ARG A 257 -22.79 3.48 -16.42
N THR A 258 -24.08 3.20 -16.53
CA THR A 258 -24.95 3.16 -15.35
C THR A 258 -24.41 2.15 -14.35
N ALA A 259 -24.31 2.57 -13.09
CA ALA A 259 -23.74 1.81 -11.97
C ALA A 259 -22.20 1.65 -11.97
N ASP A 260 -21.47 2.36 -12.84
CA ASP A 260 -20.02 2.52 -12.66
C ASP A 260 -19.72 3.34 -11.39
N ASN A 261 -18.47 3.25 -10.92
CA ASN A 261 -18.00 3.97 -9.75
C ASN A 261 -17.20 5.22 -10.14
N LEU A 262 -17.46 6.31 -9.43
CA LEU A 262 -16.63 7.50 -9.36
C LEU A 262 -15.70 7.38 -8.15
N GLU A 263 -14.40 7.45 -8.41
CA GLU A 263 -13.37 7.43 -7.37
C GLU A 263 -12.99 8.86 -6.96
N ILE A 264 -13.32 9.25 -5.74
CA ILE A 264 -13.02 10.60 -5.22
C ILE A 264 -11.76 10.54 -4.36
N LEU A 265 -10.76 11.36 -4.71
CA LEU A 265 -9.60 11.62 -3.87
C LEU A 265 -9.90 12.81 -2.94
N PRO A 266 -9.97 12.62 -1.62
CA PRO A 266 -10.25 13.70 -0.70
C PRO A 266 -8.98 14.40 -0.23
N SER A 267 -9.17 15.54 0.40
CA SER A 267 -8.13 16.30 1.08
C SER A 267 -8.29 16.16 2.58
N ASN A 268 -7.17 16.11 3.29
CA ASN A 268 -7.17 16.27 4.75
C ASN A 268 -7.67 17.67 5.14
N PRO A 269 -8.28 17.82 6.34
CA PRO A 269 -8.62 19.13 6.90
C PRO A 269 -7.37 20.00 7.13
N ASP A 270 -7.50 21.31 6.91
CA ASP A 270 -6.41 22.28 7.07
C ASP A 270 -5.79 22.23 8.47
N GLU A 271 -6.60 22.09 9.53
CA GLU A 271 -6.12 21.99 10.90
C GLU A 271 -5.21 20.77 11.13
N THR A 272 -5.47 19.67 10.42
CA THR A 272 -4.67 18.44 10.52
C THR A 272 -3.36 18.64 9.77
N VAL A 273 -3.41 19.25 8.58
CA VAL A 273 -2.23 19.58 7.78
C VAL A 273 -1.30 20.53 8.54
N GLU A 274 -1.84 21.61 9.11
CA GLU A 274 -1.07 22.59 9.89
C GLU A 274 -0.45 21.97 11.14
N TRP A 275 -1.18 21.09 11.83
CA TRP A 275 -0.66 20.38 12.99
C TRP A 275 0.52 19.48 12.62
N PHE A 276 0.39 18.66 11.58
CA PHE A 276 1.49 17.78 11.12
C PHE A 276 2.67 18.59 10.57
N ALA A 277 2.43 19.67 9.83
CA ALA A 277 3.49 20.54 9.35
C ALA A 277 4.27 21.18 10.51
N SER A 278 3.58 21.57 11.59
CA SER A 278 4.22 22.05 12.82
C SER A 278 5.02 20.95 13.49
N ARG A 279 4.46 19.74 13.60
CA ARG A 279 5.12 18.59 14.25
C ARG A 279 6.40 18.16 13.53
N LEU A 280 6.45 18.33 12.20
CA LEU A 280 7.56 18.00 11.30
C LEU A 280 8.51 19.19 11.06
N GLY A 281 8.28 20.35 11.68
CA GLY A 281 9.16 21.52 11.56
C GLY A 281 9.09 22.23 10.20
N VAL A 282 8.05 22.02 9.40
CA VAL A 282 7.87 22.58 8.04
C VAL A 282 6.66 23.51 7.92
N HIS A 283 6.09 23.96 9.03
CA HIS A 283 4.91 24.84 9.03
C HIS A 283 5.13 26.15 8.25
N SER A 284 6.32 26.77 8.37
CA SER A 284 6.67 27.99 7.61
C SER A 284 6.90 27.76 6.12
N GLU A 285 6.91 26.50 5.70
CA GLU A 285 7.25 26.06 4.35
C GLU A 285 6.01 25.53 3.60
N LEU A 286 4.80 25.57 4.20
CA LEU A 286 3.56 25.01 3.65
C LEU A 286 3.30 25.41 2.20
N ASP A 287 3.50 26.68 1.87
CA ASP A 287 3.21 27.21 0.54
C ASP A 287 4.42 27.17 -0.42
N ARG A 288 5.55 26.61 0.04
CA ARG A 288 6.75 26.41 -0.79
C ARG A 288 6.62 25.13 -1.62
N SER A 289 7.28 25.15 -2.76
CA SER A 289 7.31 24.01 -3.67
C SER A 289 8.31 22.97 -3.17
N MET A 290 8.00 21.69 -3.39
CA MET A 290 8.86 20.57 -3.06
C MET A 290 8.97 19.58 -4.22
N ALA A 291 10.10 18.87 -4.28
CA ALA A 291 10.34 17.73 -5.15
C ALA A 291 11.09 16.63 -4.40
N PHE A 292 11.01 15.40 -4.90
CA PHE A 292 11.82 14.30 -4.40
C PHE A 292 13.17 14.25 -5.11
N VAL A 293 14.23 14.13 -4.32
CA VAL A 293 15.59 13.84 -4.78
C VAL A 293 16.08 12.57 -4.12
N ARG A 294 17.01 11.85 -4.75
CA ARG A 294 17.60 10.66 -4.12
C ARG A 294 18.39 11.04 -2.87
N ALA A 295 18.28 10.21 -1.84
CA ALA A 295 19.13 10.28 -0.68
C ALA A 295 20.61 10.02 -1.06
N HIS A 296 21.53 10.48 -0.22
CA HIS A 296 22.96 10.34 -0.49
C HIS A 296 23.36 8.86 -0.61
N GLY A 297 24.11 8.51 -1.65
CA GLY A 297 24.58 7.13 -1.90
C GLY A 297 23.59 6.25 -2.67
N VAL A 298 22.42 6.74 -3.04
CA VAL A 298 21.45 5.96 -3.82
C VAL A 298 21.64 6.19 -5.31
N GLU A 299 22.16 5.19 -6.02
CA GLU A 299 22.49 5.29 -7.46
C GLU A 299 21.44 4.68 -8.41
N ARG A 300 20.45 3.98 -7.88
CA ARG A 300 19.40 3.31 -8.67
C ARG A 300 18.23 4.24 -9.02
N GLN A 301 17.42 3.81 -9.98
CA GLN A 301 16.13 4.45 -10.29
C GLN A 301 15.10 4.19 -9.20
N ILE A 302 14.32 5.22 -8.86
CA ILE A 302 13.33 5.19 -7.77
C ILE A 302 12.08 5.90 -8.25
N LYS A 303 10.90 5.36 -7.94
CA LYS A 303 9.65 6.05 -8.23
C LYS A 303 9.30 6.99 -7.09
N ALA A 304 8.84 8.19 -7.42
CA ALA A 304 8.30 9.12 -6.43
C ALA A 304 7.01 8.53 -5.80
N PRO A 305 6.80 8.68 -4.49
CA PRO A 305 5.60 8.14 -3.81
C PRO A 305 4.28 8.69 -4.35
N PHE A 306 4.29 9.93 -4.80
CA PHE A 306 3.12 10.66 -5.31
C PHE A 306 3.56 11.76 -6.28
N PRO A 307 2.63 12.44 -6.97
CA PRO A 307 2.96 13.48 -7.93
C PRO A 307 3.77 14.63 -7.32
N ALA A 308 4.96 14.84 -7.86
CA ALA A 308 5.84 15.95 -7.56
C ALA A 308 6.43 16.52 -8.87
N PRO A 309 6.76 17.83 -8.95
CA PRO A 309 6.73 18.81 -7.87
C PRO A 309 5.31 19.22 -7.44
N CYS A 310 5.14 19.53 -6.16
CA CYS A 310 3.92 20.06 -5.54
C CYS A 310 4.29 20.93 -4.34
N THR A 311 3.35 21.63 -3.73
CA THR A 311 3.61 22.35 -2.47
C THR A 311 3.68 21.41 -1.27
N VAL A 312 4.35 21.83 -0.19
CA VAL A 312 4.37 21.08 1.09
C VAL A 312 2.94 20.86 1.60
N ARG A 313 2.07 21.86 1.45
CA ARG A 313 0.64 21.77 1.78
C ARG A 313 -0.06 20.69 0.96
N GLU A 314 0.09 20.70 -0.36
CA GLU A 314 -0.51 19.68 -1.22
C GLU A 314 -0.01 18.27 -0.87
N ALA A 315 1.28 18.12 -0.55
CA ALA A 315 1.86 16.84 -0.16
C ALA A 315 1.15 16.24 1.07
N LEU A 316 0.95 17.05 2.11
CA LEU A 316 0.27 16.65 3.34
C LEU A 316 -1.25 16.54 3.17
N ALA A 317 -1.86 17.42 2.37
CA ALA A 317 -3.31 17.50 2.22
C ALA A 317 -3.87 16.40 1.32
N LEU A 318 -3.24 16.17 0.15
CA LEU A 318 -3.80 15.34 -0.91
C LEU A 318 -3.28 13.91 -0.89
N TYR A 319 -2.01 13.70 -0.51
CA TYR A 319 -1.36 12.41 -0.70
C TYR A 319 -1.21 11.60 0.59
N CYS A 320 -1.06 12.25 1.74
CA CYS A 320 -0.90 11.58 3.04
C CYS A 320 -2.25 11.23 3.65
N ASP A 321 -2.42 10.02 4.19
CA ASP A 321 -3.55 9.73 5.09
C ASP A 321 -3.15 10.14 6.51
N LEU A 322 -3.68 11.28 6.96
CA LEU A 322 -3.37 11.88 8.27
C LEU A 322 -4.50 11.72 9.29
N CYS A 323 -5.66 11.21 8.86
CA CYS A 323 -6.84 11.16 9.70
C CYS A 323 -6.93 9.86 10.51
N GLN A 324 -6.40 8.75 9.98
CA GLN A 324 -6.43 7.45 10.65
C GLN A 324 -5.06 7.07 11.18
N ALA A 325 -5.01 6.48 12.38
CA ALA A 325 -3.77 5.88 12.85
C ALA A 325 -3.28 4.81 11.86
N PRO A 326 -1.97 4.74 11.59
CA PRO A 326 -1.41 3.75 10.68
C PRO A 326 -1.65 2.32 11.17
N SER A 327 -1.61 1.36 10.24
CA SER A 327 -1.52 -0.07 10.57
C SER A 327 -0.33 -0.36 11.47
N ARG A 328 -0.40 -1.44 12.25
CA ARG A 328 0.66 -1.89 13.17
C ARG A 328 2.06 -1.95 12.53
N SER A 329 2.18 -2.50 11.31
CA SER A 329 3.46 -2.62 10.61
C SER A 329 4.07 -1.27 10.26
N VAL A 330 3.25 -0.33 9.78
CA VAL A 330 3.66 1.07 9.57
C VAL A 330 4.00 1.77 10.89
N ALA A 331 3.19 1.58 11.94
CA ALA A 331 3.41 2.17 13.26
C ALA A 331 4.75 1.74 13.86
N LYS A 332 5.13 0.47 13.73
CA LYS A 332 6.42 -0.06 14.17
C LYS A 332 7.61 0.67 13.53
N ARG A 333 7.48 1.15 12.29
CA ARG A 333 8.53 1.91 11.60
C ARG A 333 8.75 3.31 12.18
N PHE A 334 7.85 3.81 13.05
CA PHE A 334 8.05 5.07 13.77
C PHE A 334 8.92 4.93 15.04
N VAL A 335 9.08 3.71 15.56
CA VAL A 335 9.84 3.43 16.80
C VAL A 335 11.27 4.02 16.80
N PRO A 336 12.08 3.90 15.72
CA PRO A 336 13.47 4.37 15.73
C PRO A 336 13.61 5.89 15.91
N PHE A 337 12.55 6.64 15.58
CA PHE A 337 12.57 8.10 15.62
C PHE A 337 12.27 8.67 17.01
N ILE A 338 11.82 7.84 17.95
CA ILE A 338 11.48 8.24 19.32
C ILE A 338 12.76 8.43 20.14
N GLN A 339 13.02 9.67 20.55
CA GLN A 339 14.27 10.04 21.23
C GLN A 339 14.30 9.60 22.69
N ASP A 340 13.16 9.66 23.38
CA ASP A 340 13.06 9.24 24.78
C ASP A 340 13.01 7.71 24.88
N GLU A 341 13.93 7.12 25.64
CA GLU A 341 14.07 5.66 25.77
C GLU A 341 12.81 5.00 26.35
N ALA A 342 12.21 5.62 27.37
CA ALA A 342 11.06 5.04 28.05
C ALA A 342 9.83 5.04 27.13
N HIS A 343 9.60 6.15 26.42
CA HIS A 343 8.54 6.22 25.40
C HIS A 343 8.81 5.25 24.24
N ARG A 344 10.06 5.13 23.80
CA ARG A 344 10.43 4.22 22.71
C ARG A 344 10.15 2.76 23.10
N ALA A 345 10.58 2.34 24.28
CA ALA A 345 10.33 1.00 24.79
C ALA A 345 8.83 0.71 24.98
N ALA A 346 8.07 1.67 25.52
CA ALA A 346 6.63 1.53 25.70
C ALA A 346 5.89 1.40 24.36
N PHE A 347 6.23 2.25 23.38
CA PHE A 347 5.61 2.20 22.07
C PHE A 347 6.01 0.94 21.29
N ALA A 348 7.28 0.53 21.37
CA ALA A 348 7.74 -0.74 20.81
C ALA A 348 6.97 -1.93 21.40
N SER A 349 6.77 -1.96 22.72
CA SER A 349 5.95 -2.98 23.37
C SER A 349 4.50 -2.96 22.88
N LEU A 350 3.91 -1.77 22.71
CA LEU A 350 2.53 -1.62 22.27
C LEU A 350 2.32 -2.14 20.84
N VAL A 351 3.24 -1.85 19.91
CA VAL A 351 3.10 -2.31 18.51
C VAL A 351 3.40 -3.81 18.33
N GLU A 352 4.03 -4.46 19.31
CA GLU A 352 4.16 -5.92 19.35
C GLU A 352 2.94 -6.60 19.98
N ASP A 353 2.24 -5.94 20.90
CA ASP A 353 0.96 -6.41 21.44
C ASP A 353 -0.18 -6.19 20.42
N ARG A 354 -0.39 -7.19 19.56
CA ARG A 354 -1.37 -7.12 18.46
C ARG A 354 -2.80 -6.83 18.97
N PRO A 355 -3.35 -7.57 19.96
CA PRO A 355 -4.67 -7.27 20.49
C PRO A 355 -4.80 -5.84 21.05
N ALA A 356 -3.78 -5.37 21.78
CA ALA A 356 -3.80 -4.03 22.33
C ALA A 356 -3.78 -2.96 21.23
N TYR A 357 -2.87 -3.06 20.25
CA TYR A 357 -2.81 -2.09 19.15
C TYR A 357 -4.11 -2.09 18.33
N GLN A 358 -4.66 -3.28 18.04
CA GLN A 358 -5.91 -3.41 17.30
C GLN A 358 -7.08 -2.75 18.03
N SER A 359 -7.13 -2.85 19.37
CA SER A 359 -8.18 -2.20 20.16
C SER A 359 -8.14 -0.65 20.07
N LEU A 360 -6.95 -0.08 19.84
CA LEU A 360 -6.75 1.36 19.69
C LEU A 360 -7.20 1.86 18.32
N ILE A 361 -6.85 1.16 17.24
CA ILE A 361 -7.12 1.61 15.87
C ILE A 361 -8.44 1.09 15.32
N GLY A 362 -8.95 -0.03 15.85
CA GLY A 362 -10.18 -0.68 15.40
C GLY A 362 -11.45 0.06 15.83
N GLU A 363 -12.59 -0.60 15.64
CA GLU A 363 -13.91 0.03 15.77
C GLU A 363 -14.23 0.63 17.15
N GLY A 364 -13.51 0.22 18.19
CA GLY A 364 -13.69 0.69 19.57
C GLY A 364 -13.18 2.12 19.79
N VAL A 365 -11.85 2.28 19.91
CA VAL A 365 -11.24 3.57 20.26
C VAL A 365 -11.08 4.49 19.04
N ARG A 366 -10.78 3.92 17.86
CA ARG A 366 -10.58 4.64 16.59
C ARG A 366 -9.60 5.81 16.71
N LEU A 367 -8.45 5.55 17.31
CA LEU A 367 -7.40 6.54 17.51
C LEU A 367 -7.00 7.21 16.18
N THR A 368 -6.96 8.54 16.16
CA THR A 368 -6.48 9.30 15.01
C THR A 368 -4.95 9.28 14.93
N PHE A 369 -4.39 9.58 13.75
CA PHE A 369 -2.93 9.63 13.62
C PHE A 369 -2.31 10.73 14.49
N ARG A 370 -3.02 11.86 14.61
CA ARG A 370 -2.62 12.95 15.50
C ARG A 370 -2.56 12.49 16.96
N GLU A 371 -3.62 11.85 17.46
CA GLU A 371 -3.64 11.35 18.85
C GLU A 371 -2.56 10.30 19.10
N LEU A 372 -2.26 9.44 18.11
CA LEU A 372 -1.13 8.52 18.21
C LEU A 372 0.19 9.26 18.45
N PHE A 373 0.44 10.35 17.70
CA PHE A 373 1.64 11.16 17.92
C PHE A 373 1.64 11.87 19.27
N GLU A 374 0.51 12.45 19.67
CA GLU A 374 0.39 13.18 20.94
C GLU A 374 0.58 12.25 22.15
N LEU A 375 0.06 11.02 22.10
CA LEU A 375 0.11 10.06 23.20
C LEU A 375 1.42 9.26 23.25
N PHE A 376 1.93 8.81 22.10
CA PHE A 376 2.99 7.80 22.06
C PHE A 376 4.27 8.27 21.37
N LEU A 377 4.20 9.31 20.53
CA LEU A 377 5.36 9.82 19.78
C LEU A 377 5.73 11.28 20.14
N PRO A 378 5.60 11.77 21.40
CA PRO A 378 5.83 13.17 21.71
C PRO A 378 7.31 13.58 21.53
N SER A 379 8.24 12.65 21.72
CA SER A 379 9.68 12.84 21.55
C SER A 379 10.19 12.39 20.18
N ALA A 380 9.32 12.00 19.25
CA ALA A 380 9.76 11.60 17.92
C ALA A 380 10.35 12.77 17.13
N VAL A 381 11.47 12.54 16.43
CA VAL A 381 12.08 13.51 15.51
C VAL A 381 12.21 12.82 14.16
N ILE A 382 11.53 13.35 13.15
CA ILE A 382 11.38 12.72 11.83
C ILE A 382 11.58 13.78 10.78
N ASP A 383 12.52 13.55 9.86
CA ASP A 383 12.65 14.37 8.66
C ASP A 383 11.36 14.34 7.82
N PHE A 384 11.02 15.47 7.20
CA PHE A 384 9.80 15.59 6.40
C PHE A 384 9.79 14.64 5.19
N GLY A 385 10.92 14.50 4.48
CA GLY A 385 11.04 13.58 3.34
C GLY A 385 10.89 12.12 3.76
N VAL A 386 11.43 11.76 4.93
CA VAL A 386 11.25 10.42 5.53
C VAL A 386 9.80 10.19 5.92
N PHE A 387 9.15 11.15 6.58
CA PHE A 387 7.74 11.07 6.94
C PHE A 387 6.84 10.84 5.71
N LEU A 388 7.09 11.53 4.60
CA LEU A 388 6.31 11.37 3.37
C LEU A 388 6.39 9.95 2.78
N GLN A 389 7.49 9.22 3.02
CA GLN A 389 7.68 7.83 2.59
C GLN A 389 7.14 6.81 3.62
N LEU A 390 7.06 7.20 4.89
CA LEU A 390 6.50 6.37 5.98
C LEU A 390 4.98 6.44 6.03
N CYS A 391 4.43 7.63 5.86
CA CYS A 391 3.03 7.91 6.06
C CYS A 391 2.17 7.13 5.04
N PRO A 392 1.07 6.49 5.47
CA PRO A 392 0.14 5.85 4.55
C PRO A 392 -0.39 6.84 3.50
N ARG A 393 -0.78 6.32 2.34
CA ARG A 393 -1.34 7.16 1.25
C ARG A 393 -2.85 7.31 1.39
N GLN A 394 -3.33 8.50 1.05
CA GLN A 394 -4.74 8.86 1.04
C GLN A 394 -5.51 8.02 0.00
N LYS A 395 -6.29 7.03 0.43
CA LYS A 395 -7.01 6.13 -0.49
C LYS A 395 -8.08 6.87 -1.31
N ASN A 396 -8.44 6.41 -2.51
CA ASN A 396 -9.66 6.92 -3.14
C ASN A 396 -10.90 6.43 -2.38
N ARG A 397 -12.01 7.15 -2.56
CA ARG A 397 -13.32 6.82 -1.98
C ARG A 397 -14.28 6.53 -3.14
N PRO A 398 -14.69 5.26 -3.34
CA PRO A 398 -15.61 4.90 -4.39
C PRO A 398 -17.03 5.36 -4.07
N TYR A 399 -17.72 5.93 -5.07
CA TYR A 399 -19.14 6.24 -5.04
C TYR A 399 -19.79 5.76 -6.32
N THR A 400 -20.90 5.02 -6.22
CA THR A 400 -21.67 4.62 -7.41
C THR A 400 -22.30 5.86 -8.06
N ILE A 401 -22.08 6.00 -9.36
CA ILE A 401 -22.59 7.13 -10.14
C ILE A 401 -24.12 7.06 -10.20
N ALA A 402 -24.78 8.13 -9.75
CA ALA A 402 -26.24 8.24 -9.67
C ALA A 402 -26.87 8.90 -10.91
N SER A 403 -26.07 9.30 -11.91
CA SER A 403 -26.52 9.88 -13.17
C SER A 403 -26.43 8.88 -14.33
N PRO A 404 -27.32 8.96 -15.34
CA PRO A 404 -27.15 8.19 -16.57
C PRO A 404 -25.84 8.59 -17.28
N PRO A 405 -25.31 7.73 -18.16
CA PRO A 405 -24.20 8.10 -19.04
C PRO A 405 -24.55 9.31 -19.91
N PRO A 406 -23.56 10.08 -20.40
CA PRO A 406 -23.83 11.09 -21.42
C PRO A 406 -24.43 10.38 -22.64
N GLU A 407 -25.56 10.87 -23.15
CA GLU A 407 -26.11 10.36 -24.41
C GLU A 407 -25.13 10.73 -25.54
N ASP A 408 -24.86 9.78 -26.45
CA ASP A 408 -24.06 10.04 -27.66
C ASP A 408 -24.68 11.21 -28.45
N GLY A 409 -24.11 12.42 -28.33
CA GLY A 409 -24.38 13.54 -29.23
C GLY A 409 -25.22 14.71 -28.73
N THR A 410 -25.08 15.15 -27.47
CA THR A 410 -25.51 16.51 -27.06
C THR A 410 -24.36 17.38 -26.57
#